data_AF-A0A1J3ILJ5-F1
#
_entry.id   AF-A0A1J3ILJ5-F1
#
_cell.length_a   1.000
_cell.length_b   1.000
_cell.length_c   1.000
_cell.angle_alpha   90.00
_cell.angle_beta   90.00
_cell.angle_gamma   90.00
#
_symmetry.space_group_name_H-M   'P 1'
#
loop_
_entity.id
_entity.type
_entity.pdbx_description
1 polymer ?
#
loop_
_entity_poly.entity_id
_entity_poly.type
_entity_poly.pdbx_seq_one_letter_code
_entity_poly.pdbx_strand_id
1 'polypeptide(L)'
;DKPPQGVNHTFSSLPKDIVLGCLHHVPRNDLLNVSCVSKTLRTLVSSPELNRMRSFLPKDTIYFCCHYQNSCHWSTLRRSKKKNK
;
A
#
# COMPACT_ATOMS: atom_id res chain seq x y z
N ASP A 1 -8.24 -26.41 -31.04
CA ASP A 1 -7.25 -26.09 -29.99
C ASP A 1 -7.90 -25.44 -28.78
N LYS A 2 -7.55 -25.89 -27.57
CA LYS A 2 -8.00 -25.27 -26.32
C LYS A 2 -7.23 -23.95 -26.16
N PRO A 3 -7.88 -22.81 -25.85
CA PRO A 3 -7.16 -21.54 -25.67
C PRO A 3 -6.12 -21.71 -24.55
N PRO A 4 -4.95 -21.07 -24.64
CA PRO A 4 -3.95 -21.12 -23.59
C PRO A 4 -4.63 -20.68 -22.30
N GLN A 5 -4.78 -21.62 -21.36
CA GLN A 5 -5.36 -21.31 -20.06
C GLN A 5 -4.39 -20.31 -19.42
N GLY A 6 -4.82 -19.05 -19.37
CA GLY A 6 -4.05 -18.00 -18.73
C GLY A 6 -3.67 -18.48 -17.35
N VAL A 7 -2.37 -18.67 -17.13
CA VAL A 7 -1.84 -19.00 -15.82
C VAL A 7 -2.21 -17.84 -14.90
N ASN A 8 -3.25 -18.04 -14.10
CA ASN A 8 -3.69 -17.07 -13.10
C ASN A 8 -2.64 -17.07 -11.99
N HIS A 9 -1.53 -16.38 -12.21
CA HIS A 9 -0.55 -16.10 -11.19
C HIS A 9 -1.22 -15.20 -10.15
N THR A 10 -1.60 -15.80 -9.04
CA THR A 10 -2.24 -15.10 -7.93
C THR A 10 -1.17 -14.44 -7.09
N PHE A 11 -1.46 -13.26 -6.54
CA PHE A 11 -0.55 -12.59 -5.60
C PHE A 11 -0.16 -13.47 -4.40
N SER A 12 -0.99 -14.47 -4.06
CA SER A 12 -0.72 -15.46 -3.02
C SER A 12 0.36 -16.48 -3.36
N SER A 13 0.72 -16.68 -4.64
CA SER A 13 1.79 -17.61 -5.02
C SER A 13 3.19 -16.97 -4.95
N LEU A 14 3.27 -15.65 -4.76
CA LEU A 14 4.54 -14.92 -4.66
C LEU A 14 5.12 -15.00 -3.25
N PRO A 15 6.46 -14.99 -3.11
CA PRO A 15 7.11 -14.81 -1.82
C PRO A 15 6.68 -13.50 -1.15
N LYS A 16 6.55 -13.53 0.18
CA LYS A 16 6.01 -12.40 0.97
C LYS A 16 6.84 -11.12 0.79
N ASP A 17 8.16 -11.26 0.73
CA ASP A 17 9.13 -10.18 0.52
C ASP A 17 8.92 -9.47 -0.83
N ILE A 18 8.64 -10.22 -1.90
CA ILE A 18 8.32 -9.65 -3.22
C ILE A 18 7.01 -8.85 -3.15
N VAL A 19 5.97 -9.40 -2.51
CA VAL A 19 4.69 -8.72 -2.34
C VAL A 19 4.86 -7.42 -1.53
N LEU A 20 5.62 -7.45 -0.44
CA LEU A 20 5.93 -6.28 0.37
C LEU A 20 6.72 -5.23 -0.43
N GLY A 21 7.66 -5.68 -1.27
CA GLY A 21 8.40 -4.86 -2.24
C GLY A 21 7.51 -4.23 -3.31
N CYS A 22 6.37 -4.82 -3.65
CA CYS A 22 5.37 -4.12 -4.46
C CYS A 22 4.58 -3.11 -3.61
N LEU A 23 4.09 -3.54 -2.44
CA LEU A 23 3.20 -2.74 -1.59
C LEU A 23 3.86 -1.47 -1.02
N HIS A 24 5.16 -1.47 -0.73
CA HIS A 24 5.80 -0.27 -0.16
C HIS A 24 5.87 0.90 -1.15
N HIS A 25 5.79 0.64 -2.46
CA HIS A 25 5.72 1.68 -3.50
C HIS A 25 4.30 2.20 -3.72
N VAL A 26 3.27 1.46 -3.30
CA VAL A 26 1.86 1.87 -3.47
C VAL A 26 1.53 3.03 -2.54
N PRO A 27 0.82 4.08 -2.99
CA PRO A 27 0.34 5.15 -2.12
C PRO A 27 -0.53 4.62 -0.97
N ARG A 28 -0.50 5.27 0.19
CA ARG A 28 -1.20 4.75 1.37
C ARG A 28 -2.73 4.72 1.23
N ASN A 29 -3.29 5.64 0.45
CA ASN A 29 -4.73 5.65 0.15
C ASN A 29 -5.13 4.42 -0.68
N ASP A 30 -4.27 3.98 -1.61
CA ASP A 30 -4.54 2.81 -2.43
C ASP A 30 -4.33 1.50 -1.65
N LEU A 31 -3.45 1.48 -0.66
CA LEU A 31 -3.27 0.32 0.22
C LEU A 31 -4.56 -0.05 0.97
N LEU A 32 -5.44 0.91 1.27
CA LEU A 32 -6.76 0.62 1.85
C LEU A 32 -7.61 -0.21 0.89
N ASN A 33 -7.63 0.15 -0.39
CA ASN A 33 -8.33 -0.60 -1.42
C ASN A 33 -7.73 -1.99 -1.60
N VAL A 34 -6.39 -2.08 -1.62
CA VAL A 34 -5.67 -3.36 -1.72
C VAL A 34 -5.99 -4.30 -0.56
N SER A 35 -6.16 -3.76 0.66
CA SER A 35 -6.53 -4.56 1.85
C SER A 35 -7.92 -5.20 1.76
N CYS A 36 -8.79 -4.70 0.87
CA CYS A 36 -10.13 -5.24 0.66
C CYS A 36 -10.17 -6.43 -0.30
N VAL A 37 -9.12 -6.66 -1.08
CA VAL A 37 -9.09 -7.70 -2.13
C VAL A 37 -8.95 -9.11 -1.54
N SER A 38 -8.15 -9.26 -0.48
CA SER A 38 -7.99 -10.56 0.20
C SER A 38 -7.56 -10.42 1.66
N LYS A 39 -7.82 -11.46 2.46
CA LYS A 39 -7.36 -11.54 3.85
C LYS A 39 -5.83 -11.48 3.95
N THR A 40 -5.12 -12.10 3.01
CA THR A 40 -3.65 -12.09 2.94
C THR A 40 -3.10 -10.69 2.66
N LEU A 41 -3.70 -9.97 1.71
CA LEU A 41 -3.29 -8.60 1.43
C LEU A 41 -3.59 -7.69 2.62
N ARG A 42 -4.74 -7.88 3.29
CA ARG A 42 -5.05 -7.15 4.52
C ARG A 42 -3.98 -7.32 5.58
N THR A 43 -3.57 -8.56 5.87
CA THR A 43 -2.53 -8.84 6.88
C THR A 43 -1.17 -8.27 6.48
N LEU A 44 -0.82 -8.31 5.19
CA LEU A 44 0.42 -7.72 4.69
C LEU A 44 0.40 -6.19 4.76
N VAL A 45 -0.73 -5.54 4.43
CA VAL A 45 -0.88 -4.08 4.51
C VAL A 45 -0.78 -3.59 5.96
N SER A 46 -1.29 -4.36 6.93
CA SER A 46 -1.17 -4.06 8.35
C SER A 46 0.14 -4.55 9.00
N SER A 47 1.05 -5.14 8.23
CA SER A 47 2.26 -5.78 8.78
C SER A 47 3.31 -4.74 9.23
N PRO A 48 4.04 -5.01 10.34
CA PRO A 48 5.12 -4.14 10.78
C PRO A 48 6.28 -4.07 9.76
N GLU A 49 6.48 -5.12 8.97
CA GLU A 49 7.48 -5.19 7.90
C GLU A 49 7.22 -4.12 6.84
N LEU A 50 5.98 -4.00 6.35
CA LEU A 50 5.61 -2.98 5.39
C LEU A 50 5.81 -1.57 5.97
N ASN A 51 5.41 -1.37 7.23
CA ASN A 51 5.59 -0.09 7.90
C ASN A 51 7.07 0.29 8.05
N ARG A 52 7.92 -0.69 8.36
CA ARG A 52 9.38 -0.51 8.41
C ARG A 52 9.96 -0.18 7.04
N MET A 53 9.60 -0.89 5.98
CA MET A 53 10.09 -0.61 4.62
C MET A 53 9.74 0.82 4.18
N ARG A 54 8.55 1.30 4.57
CA ARG A 54 8.09 2.65 4.23
C ARG A 54 8.72 3.75 5.08
N SER A 55 9.26 3.43 6.25
CA SER A 55 9.92 4.44 7.09
C SER A 55 11.21 4.98 6.46
N PHE A 56 11.83 4.19 5.57
CA PHE A 56 13.01 4.57 4.78
C PHE A 56 12.69 5.43 3.55
N LEU A 57 11.41 5.50 3.13
CA LEU A 57 11.05 6.34 1.99
C LEU A 57 11.16 7.82 2.37
N PRO A 58 11.66 8.67 1.45
CA PRO A 58 11.71 10.11 1.67
C PRO A 58 10.34 10.63 2.10
N LYS A 59 10.27 11.21 3.30
CA LYS A 59 9.05 11.82 3.84
C LYS A 59 8.81 13.20 3.21
N ASP A 60 8.71 13.24 1.89
CA ASP A 60 8.07 14.38 1.21
C ASP A 60 6.56 14.37 1.45
N THR A 61 6.05 13.30 2.07
CA THR A 61 4.64 13.15 2.45
C THR A 61 4.48 12.65 3.89
N ILE A 62 3.66 13.34 4.68
CA ILE A 62 3.24 12.91 6.02
C ILE A 62 1.83 12.30 5.91
N TYR A 63 1.66 11.09 6.44
CA TYR A 63 0.36 10.41 6.49
C TYR A 63 -0.18 10.46 7.92
N PHE A 64 -1.46 10.76 8.09
CA PHE A 64 -2.14 10.72 9.38
C PHE A 64 -3.57 10.21 9.21
N CYS A 65 -4.10 9.48 10.19
CA CYS A 65 -5.52 9.13 10.23
C CYS A 65 -6.24 10.11 11.14
N CYS A 66 -7.32 10.69 10.63
CA CYS A 66 -8.33 11.35 11.45
C CYS A 66 -9.42 10.33 11.78
N HIS A 67 -9.58 10.05 13.07
CA HIS A 67 -10.74 9.32 13.57
C HIS A 67 -11.84 10.33 13.88
N TYR A 68 -12.97 10.23 13.17
CA TYR A 68 -14.17 11.02 13.45
C TYR A 68 -15.39 10.11 13.48
N GLN A 69 -16.10 10.12 14.62
CA GLN A 69 -17.17 9.18 14.94
C GLN A 69 -16.69 7.72 14.77
N ASN A 70 -17.19 7.00 13.76
CA ASN A 70 -16.79 5.62 13.44
C ASN A 70 -16.00 5.50 12.12
N SER A 71 -15.51 6.63 11.58
CA SER A 71 -14.74 6.65 10.33
C SER A 71 -13.26 6.94 10.63
N CYS A 72 -12.36 6.14 10.04
CA CYS A 72 -10.93 6.48 9.94
C CYS A 72 -10.68 6.98 8.52
N HIS A 73 -10.36 8.26 8.41
CA HIS A 73 -9.97 8.87 7.15
C HIS A 73 -8.46 9.07 7.13
N TRP A 74 -7.79 8.48 6.14
CA TRP A 74 -6.36 8.66 5.93
C TRP A 74 -6.12 9.85 5.01
N SER A 75 -5.37 10.83 5.52
CA SER A 75 -4.98 12.02 4.77
C SER A 75 -3.48 11.99 4.48
N THR A 76 -3.09 12.52 3.33
CA THR A 76 -1.68 12.67 2.91
C THR A 76 -1.33 14.15 2.80
N LEU A 77 -0.47 14.66 3.67
CA LEU A 77 0.17 15.96 3.49
C LEU A 77 1.37 15.78 2.61
N ARG A 78 1.55 16.62 1.60
CA ARG A 78 2.78 16.70 0.81
C ARG A 78 3.49 18.00 1.12
N ARG A 79 4.82 17.98 1.20
CA ARG A 79 5.61 19.20 1.32
C ARG A 79 5.35 20.05 0.08
N SER A 80 4.85 21.27 0.27
CA SER A 80 4.71 22.22 -0.83
C SER A 80 6.09 22.55 -1.39
N LYS A 81 6.27 22.36 -2.71
CA LYS A 81 7.46 22.82 -3.42
C LYS A 81 7.35 24.35 -3.50
N LYS A 82 8.22 25.09 -2.79
CA LYS A 82 8.31 26.55 -2.98
C LYS A 82 8.56 26.81 -4.47
N LYS A 83 7.66 27.54 -5.13
CA LYS A 83 7.95 28.10 -6.45
C LYS A 83 8.95 29.23 -6.23
N ASN A 84 10.19 29.08 -6.70
CA ASN A 84 11.09 30.21 -6.81
C ASN A 84 10.46 31.17 -7.83
N LYS A 85 10.19 32.40 -7.37
CA LYS A 85 9.70 33.51 -8.18
C LYS A 85 10.84 34.08 -9.00
#